data_AF-A0A957S775-F1
#
_entry.id   AF-A0A957S775-F1
#
_cell.length_a   1.000
_cell.length_b   1.000
_cell.length_c   1.000
_cell.angle_alpha   90.00
_cell.angle_beta   90.00
_cell.angle_gamma   90.00
#
_symmetry.space_group_name_H-M   'P 1'
#
loop_
_entity.id
_entity.type
_entity.pdbx_description
1 polymer ?
#
loop_
_entity_poly.entity_id
_entity_poly.type
_entity_poly.pdbx_seq_one_letter_code
_entity_poly.pdbx_strand_id
1 'polypeptide(L)'
;MPSPITLRGQRRPVEIAPHLFLEAAPFYGEARPADPDSEPISVLGAGENAEGALLAALAAHGITSEAVVEVDASVRALATPPDDGPTTPYGEAAQRMVQRHAAPDRDYALLYSDEGGVSRWIFPDRPSSLLPQPHQSVFESNRLSFAIPRDGAPAPDAEREIRSLSWSRARLLRLLSWPKEEAAGLSAYQIAKRWEAAQRPYGLWQLVDGPLGRPAWELRGRRDPAFWEWLAEGPILLLLHGTFSTVQSGYAALLESPQLADLRQRYGQRVIAFNHPTLHPSLRDNAESLLSAIPPQLPLTLDVVAHSRGCLLGRTVAQGEGRLQRPHLTLRKAIWLAGPQRGTRLADHERWKALIDRATNLLSALPSSGYHQALTTILTLVKIIGADAVGALPGLSAMAPQSAALAALNRGQSQGTTYYGIAADYRPTDPNLAALMLRRTGDELRDRFFDEPNDGIVPTAGAFDLRHPHPDFPLPPERRWQSAANSPIQHSQLFATPAIVDQMTRWLRDV
;
A
#
# COMPACT_ATOMS: atom_id res chain seq x y z
N MET A 1 15.35 8.09 -30.31
CA MET A 1 14.56 6.90 -29.96
C MET A 1 15.03 5.72 -30.77
N PRO A 2 15.27 4.54 -30.16
CA PRO A 2 15.58 3.32 -30.90
C PRO A 2 14.39 2.91 -31.80
N SER A 3 14.68 2.21 -32.90
CA SER A 3 13.64 1.76 -33.84
C SER A 3 12.73 0.70 -33.21
N PRO A 4 11.42 0.70 -33.51
CA PRO A 4 10.51 -0.35 -33.09
C PRO A 4 10.97 -1.74 -33.55
N ILE A 5 10.81 -2.73 -32.67
CA ILE A 5 11.17 -4.12 -32.91
C ILE A 5 9.88 -4.88 -33.27
N THR A 6 9.77 -5.33 -34.52
CA THR A 6 8.58 -6.04 -35.00
C THR A 6 8.51 -7.47 -34.45
N LEU A 7 7.41 -7.79 -33.79
CA LEU A 7 7.07 -9.13 -33.31
C LEU A 7 6.24 -9.86 -34.38
N ARG A 8 6.73 -10.99 -34.90
CA ARG A 8 6.14 -11.72 -36.05
C ARG A 8 5.75 -13.18 -35.74
N GLY A 9 5.15 -13.42 -34.59
CA GLY A 9 4.72 -14.74 -34.15
C GLY A 9 5.87 -15.73 -33.96
N GLN A 10 7.07 -15.24 -33.71
CA GLN A 10 8.28 -16.05 -33.63
C GLN A 10 8.28 -16.86 -32.33
N ARG A 11 8.65 -18.15 -32.41
CA ARG A 11 8.81 -19.01 -31.21
C ARG A 11 10.20 -18.90 -30.56
N ARG A 12 11.11 -18.14 -31.17
CA ARG A 12 12.46 -17.91 -30.65
C ARG A 12 12.46 -16.67 -29.74
N PRO A 13 13.36 -16.60 -28.74
CA PRO A 13 13.55 -15.40 -27.95
C PRO A 13 13.77 -14.17 -28.83
N VAL A 14 13.07 -13.08 -28.54
CA VAL A 14 13.25 -11.78 -29.21
C VAL A 14 13.85 -10.80 -28.21
N GLU A 15 15.00 -10.23 -28.54
CA GLU A 15 15.59 -9.14 -27.75
C GLU A 15 14.77 -7.87 -27.95
N ILE A 16 14.23 -7.31 -26.88
CA ILE A 16 13.36 -6.13 -26.90
C ILE A 16 14.00 -4.88 -26.29
N ALA A 17 15.11 -5.06 -25.57
CA ALA A 17 16.04 -4.03 -25.10
C ALA A 17 17.39 -4.73 -24.84
N PRO A 18 18.52 -4.00 -24.68
CA PRO A 18 19.83 -4.61 -24.46
C PRO A 18 19.79 -5.66 -23.34
N HIS A 19 20.09 -6.91 -23.70
CA HIS A 19 20.09 -8.07 -22.82
C HIS A 19 18.72 -8.50 -22.24
N LEU A 20 17.62 -7.88 -22.66
CA LEU A 20 16.25 -8.17 -22.23
C LEU A 20 15.47 -8.86 -23.35
N PHE A 21 14.97 -10.06 -23.09
CA PHE A 21 14.33 -10.92 -24.08
C PHE A 21 12.88 -11.26 -23.69
N LEU A 22 11.99 -11.32 -24.68
CA LEU A 22 10.69 -11.99 -24.56
C LEU A 22 10.81 -13.43 -25.05
N GLU A 23 10.49 -14.38 -24.19
CA GLU A 23 10.50 -15.83 -24.40
C GLU A 23 9.08 -16.40 -24.23
N ALA A 24 8.70 -17.30 -25.14
CA ALA A 24 7.42 -18.04 -25.19
C ALA A 24 6.18 -17.27 -25.73
N ALA A 25 5.40 -18.00 -26.54
CA ALA A 25 4.23 -17.59 -27.35
C ALA A 25 4.53 -16.75 -28.62
N PRO A 26 3.80 -16.98 -29.73
CA PRO A 26 3.92 -16.14 -30.93
C PRO A 26 3.29 -14.76 -30.68
N PHE A 27 4.12 -13.72 -30.61
CA PHE A 27 3.69 -12.33 -30.47
C PHE A 27 3.52 -11.63 -31.81
N TYR A 28 2.45 -10.87 -31.99
CA TYR A 28 2.26 -10.02 -33.16
C TYR A 28 2.12 -8.56 -32.73
N GLY A 29 2.99 -7.69 -33.22
CA GLY A 29 2.96 -6.26 -32.89
C GLY A 29 4.34 -5.62 -32.88
N GLU A 30 4.54 -4.62 -32.03
CA GLU A 30 5.78 -3.87 -31.91
C GLU A 30 6.22 -3.73 -30.45
N ALA A 31 7.51 -3.94 -30.19
CA ALA A 31 8.15 -3.52 -28.94
C ALA A 31 8.97 -2.26 -29.21
N ARG A 32 8.76 -1.22 -28.41
CA ARG A 32 9.44 0.07 -28.53
C ARG A 32 10.24 0.30 -27.26
N PRO A 33 11.56 0.07 -27.28
CA PRO A 33 12.41 0.47 -26.17
C PRO A 33 12.35 1.99 -26.02
N ALA A 34 12.18 2.45 -24.80
CA ALA A 34 12.23 3.85 -24.44
C ALA A 34 13.51 4.14 -23.66
N ASP A 35 13.95 5.40 -23.73
CA ASP A 35 15.05 5.85 -22.89
C ASP A 35 14.53 5.90 -21.43
N PRO A 36 15.13 5.14 -20.50
CA PRO A 36 14.68 5.07 -19.11
C PRO A 36 14.63 6.42 -18.38
N ASP A 37 15.40 7.39 -18.87
CA ASP A 37 15.53 8.75 -18.31
C ASP A 37 14.75 9.81 -19.12
N SER A 38 14.05 9.42 -20.20
CA SER A 38 13.30 10.33 -21.09
C SER A 38 11.85 10.62 -20.65
N GLU A 39 11.17 11.49 -21.41
CA GLU A 39 9.79 11.99 -21.17
C GLU A 39 8.78 10.90 -20.75
N PRO A 40 7.77 11.26 -19.93
CA PRO A 40 7.00 10.32 -19.15
C PRO A 40 6.15 9.37 -20.01
N ILE A 41 6.43 8.08 -19.90
CA ILE A 41 5.50 7.03 -20.35
C ILE A 41 4.60 6.73 -19.16
N SER A 42 3.31 7.06 -19.25
CA SER A 42 2.37 6.96 -18.12
C SER A 42 2.27 5.52 -17.57
N VAL A 43 2.99 5.23 -16.49
CA VAL A 43 3.10 3.87 -15.90
C VAL A 43 1.86 3.49 -15.07
N LEU A 44 1.06 4.47 -14.63
CA LEU A 44 0.15 4.29 -13.49
C LEU A 44 -1.25 4.91 -13.68
N GLY A 45 -1.65 5.19 -14.93
CA GLY A 45 -2.97 5.77 -15.25
C GLY A 45 -3.24 7.16 -14.64
N ALA A 46 -2.25 7.77 -13.97
CA ALA A 46 -2.41 8.95 -13.14
C ALA A 46 -1.78 10.23 -13.73
N GLY A 47 -1.49 10.23 -15.04
CA GLY A 47 -0.95 11.38 -15.77
C GLY A 47 0.54 11.66 -15.50
N GLU A 48 1.09 12.68 -16.18
CA GLU A 48 2.53 13.05 -16.16
C GLU A 48 3.11 13.25 -14.74
N ASN A 49 2.29 13.73 -13.81
CA ASN A 49 2.70 13.96 -12.42
C ASN A 49 3.03 12.67 -11.64
N ALA A 50 2.41 11.54 -12.00
CA ALA A 50 2.61 10.28 -11.31
C ALA A 50 3.94 9.61 -11.71
N GLU A 51 4.36 9.81 -12.96
CA GLU A 51 5.60 9.26 -13.49
C GLU A 51 6.82 10.02 -12.93
N GLY A 52 6.78 11.35 -12.92
CA GLY A 52 7.82 12.14 -12.26
C GLY A 52 7.97 11.78 -10.78
N ALA A 53 6.86 11.55 -10.08
CA ALA A 53 6.89 11.11 -8.68
C ALA A 53 7.43 9.67 -8.51
N LEU A 54 7.20 8.78 -9.47
CA LEU A 54 7.79 7.43 -9.50
C LEU A 54 9.30 7.52 -9.69
N LEU A 55 9.77 8.22 -10.72
CA LEU A 55 11.21 8.37 -10.98
C LEU A 55 11.94 9.01 -9.80
N ALA A 56 11.36 10.07 -9.20
CA ALA A 56 11.90 10.68 -7.99
C ALA A 56 11.96 9.69 -6.80
N ALA A 57 10.92 8.86 -6.61
CA ALA A 57 10.91 7.85 -5.55
C ALA A 57 11.93 6.73 -5.82
N LEU A 58 12.09 6.27 -7.07
CA LEU A 58 13.10 5.28 -7.44
C LEU A 58 14.50 5.81 -7.14
N ALA A 59 14.81 7.04 -7.58
CA ALA A 59 16.09 7.68 -7.33
C ALA A 59 16.38 7.83 -5.83
N ALA A 60 15.40 8.29 -5.04
CA ALA A 60 15.52 8.40 -3.57
C ALA A 60 15.77 7.06 -2.87
N HIS A 61 15.44 5.95 -3.52
CA HIS A 61 15.64 4.58 -3.03
C HIS A 61 16.90 3.90 -3.56
N GLY A 62 17.70 4.58 -4.38
CA GLY A 62 18.84 3.98 -5.07
C GLY A 62 18.42 2.87 -6.04
N ILE A 63 17.19 2.96 -6.58
CA ILE A 63 16.67 2.05 -7.60
C ILE A 63 16.91 2.68 -8.96
N THR A 64 17.52 1.92 -9.85
CA THR A 64 17.83 2.30 -11.23
C THR A 64 16.82 1.67 -12.18
N SER A 65 16.36 2.42 -13.17
CA SER A 65 15.56 1.90 -14.28
C SER A 65 16.51 1.43 -15.39
N GLU A 66 16.73 0.13 -15.49
CA GLU A 66 17.69 -0.47 -16.44
C GLU A 66 17.16 -0.48 -17.87
N ALA A 67 15.86 -0.69 -18.02
CA ALA A 67 15.18 -0.70 -19.31
C ALA A 67 13.71 -0.34 -19.15
N VAL A 68 13.18 0.39 -20.13
CA VAL A 68 11.75 0.65 -20.29
C VAL A 68 11.36 0.21 -21.70
N VAL A 69 10.32 -0.61 -21.81
CA VAL A 69 9.84 -1.10 -23.10
C VAL A 69 8.33 -1.00 -23.15
N GLU A 70 7.82 -0.25 -24.13
CA GLU A 70 6.41 -0.31 -24.51
C GLU A 70 6.20 -1.51 -25.43
N VAL A 71 5.21 -2.34 -25.10
CA VAL A 71 4.86 -3.51 -25.90
C VAL A 71 3.44 -3.35 -26.38
N ASP A 72 3.30 -2.98 -27.65
CA ASP A 72 2.05 -2.94 -28.40
C ASP A 72 1.93 -4.26 -29.17
N ALA A 73 1.62 -5.32 -28.42
CA ALA A 73 1.56 -6.67 -28.97
C ALA A 73 0.18 -7.29 -28.72
N SER A 74 -0.54 -7.56 -29.82
CA SER A 74 -1.62 -8.53 -29.78
C SER A 74 -1.01 -9.93 -29.63
N VAL A 75 -1.23 -10.56 -28.49
CA VAL A 75 -1.12 -12.01 -28.42
C VAL A 75 -2.30 -12.52 -29.22
N ARG A 76 -2.11 -12.86 -30.51
CA ARG A 76 -3.10 -13.68 -31.21
C ARG A 76 -3.19 -14.97 -30.41
N ALA A 77 -4.25 -15.11 -29.63
CA ALA A 77 -4.53 -16.33 -28.89
C ALA A 77 -4.51 -17.47 -29.91
N LEU A 78 -3.44 -18.27 -29.91
CA LEU A 78 -3.60 -19.63 -30.36
C LEU A 78 -4.74 -20.17 -29.50
N ALA A 79 -5.80 -20.69 -30.14
CA ALA A 79 -7.07 -21.09 -29.52
C ALA A 79 -6.92 -22.17 -28.44
N THR A 80 -5.69 -22.58 -28.13
CA THR A 80 -5.35 -23.47 -27.04
C THR A 80 -3.94 -23.10 -26.55
N PRO A 81 -3.75 -22.73 -25.27
CA PRO A 81 -2.40 -22.73 -24.70
C PRO A 81 -1.85 -24.17 -24.82
N PRO A 82 -0.55 -24.36 -25.10
CA PRO A 82 0.04 -25.67 -24.82
C PRO A 82 -0.16 -25.97 -23.33
N ASP A 83 -0.59 -27.19 -22.99
CA ASP A 83 -0.85 -27.65 -21.60
C ASP A 83 0.36 -27.45 -20.65
N ASP A 84 1.57 -27.22 -21.20
CA ASP A 84 2.83 -27.07 -20.47
C ASP A 84 3.42 -25.63 -20.47
N GLY A 85 2.58 -24.59 -20.64
CA GLY A 85 3.03 -23.19 -20.63
C GLY A 85 3.49 -22.70 -19.24
N PRO A 86 4.42 -21.72 -19.14
CA PRO A 86 4.77 -21.16 -17.83
C PRO A 86 3.54 -20.48 -17.22
N THR A 87 3.38 -20.61 -15.91
CA THR A 87 2.34 -19.91 -15.15
C THR A 87 2.95 -18.83 -14.27
N THR A 88 2.15 -17.83 -13.92
CA THR A 88 2.49 -16.91 -12.84
C THR A 88 2.49 -17.68 -11.51
N PRO A 89 3.07 -17.13 -10.43
CA PRO A 89 2.94 -17.70 -9.10
C PRO A 89 1.49 -17.88 -8.60
N TYR A 90 0.52 -17.30 -9.32
CA TYR A 90 -0.91 -17.37 -9.03
C TYR A 90 -1.67 -18.34 -9.95
N GLY A 91 -0.97 -19.11 -10.80
CA GLY A 91 -1.56 -20.11 -11.68
C GLY A 91 -2.12 -19.57 -13.00
N GLU A 92 -1.94 -18.28 -13.28
CA GLU A 92 -2.36 -17.68 -14.55
C GLU A 92 -1.38 -18.06 -15.66
N ALA A 93 -1.85 -18.24 -16.90
CA ALA A 93 -0.94 -18.42 -18.02
C ALA A 93 0.02 -17.22 -18.12
N ALA A 94 1.32 -17.47 -18.29
CA ALA A 94 2.34 -16.45 -18.31
C ALA A 94 3.16 -16.45 -19.60
N GLN A 95 3.82 -15.32 -19.83
CA GLN A 95 4.90 -15.09 -20.77
C GLN A 95 6.18 -15.00 -19.96
N ARG A 96 7.32 -15.36 -20.55
CA ARG A 96 8.59 -15.31 -19.86
C ARG A 96 9.40 -14.15 -20.40
N MET A 97 9.73 -13.19 -19.56
CA MET A 97 10.74 -12.19 -19.87
C MET A 97 12.06 -12.64 -19.24
N VAL A 98 13.15 -12.53 -19.99
CA VAL A 98 14.47 -12.95 -19.54
C VAL A 98 15.45 -11.81 -19.61
N GLN A 99 16.01 -11.45 -18.46
CA GLN A 99 17.21 -10.61 -18.39
C GLN A 99 18.44 -11.52 -18.44
N ARG A 100 19.33 -11.28 -19.40
CA ARG A 100 20.66 -11.90 -19.48
C ARG A 100 21.71 -10.97 -18.89
N HIS A 101 22.82 -11.52 -18.41
CA HIS A 101 23.91 -10.75 -17.82
C HIS A 101 23.48 -9.84 -16.65
N ALA A 102 22.57 -10.29 -15.80
CA ALA A 102 22.23 -9.57 -14.57
C ALA A 102 23.47 -9.38 -13.68
N ALA A 103 23.63 -8.21 -13.09
CA ALA A 103 24.76 -7.92 -12.23
C ALA A 103 24.63 -8.72 -10.92
N PRO A 104 25.67 -9.48 -10.50
CA PRO A 104 25.58 -10.39 -9.36
C PRO A 104 25.43 -9.68 -8.01
N ASP A 105 25.81 -8.40 -7.94
CA ASP A 105 25.73 -7.49 -6.80
C ASP A 105 24.42 -6.69 -6.77
N ARG A 106 23.43 -7.01 -7.62
CA ARG A 106 22.15 -6.30 -7.69
C ARG A 106 20.96 -7.23 -7.53
N ASP A 107 19.91 -6.71 -6.92
CA ASP A 107 18.58 -7.32 -6.93
C ASP A 107 17.72 -6.63 -7.99
N TYR A 108 16.66 -7.31 -8.42
CA TYR A 108 15.84 -6.90 -9.56
C TYR A 108 14.35 -7.09 -9.30
N ALA A 109 13.55 -6.22 -9.90
CA ALA A 109 12.11 -6.40 -10.08
C ALA A 109 11.68 -5.83 -11.43
N LEU A 110 10.60 -6.35 -11.99
CA LEU A 110 9.91 -5.80 -13.14
C LEU A 110 8.63 -5.11 -12.64
N LEU A 111 8.48 -3.82 -12.94
CA LEU A 111 7.20 -3.13 -12.84
C LEU A 111 6.49 -3.28 -14.19
N TYR A 112 5.44 -4.09 -14.22
CA TYR A 112 4.58 -4.34 -15.38
C TYR A 112 3.30 -3.53 -15.26
N SER A 113 2.94 -2.78 -16.31
CA SER A 113 1.63 -2.14 -16.43
C SER A 113 0.91 -2.64 -17.66
N ASP A 114 -0.35 -3.04 -17.51
CA ASP A 114 -1.19 -3.44 -18.65
C ASP A 114 -1.77 -2.24 -19.41
N GLU A 115 -2.54 -2.51 -20.45
CA GLU A 115 -3.16 -1.50 -21.31
C GLU A 115 -4.18 -0.61 -20.58
N GLY A 116 -4.70 -1.06 -19.43
CA GLY A 116 -5.58 -0.30 -18.54
C GLY A 116 -4.82 0.53 -17.50
N GLY A 117 -3.48 0.47 -17.50
CA GLY A 117 -2.63 1.13 -16.51
C GLY A 117 -2.53 0.40 -15.17
N VAL A 118 -3.04 -0.84 -15.09
CA VAL A 118 -2.98 -1.63 -13.85
C VAL A 118 -1.58 -2.20 -13.70
N SER A 119 -0.94 -1.86 -12.59
CA SER A 119 0.47 -2.16 -12.33
C SER A 119 0.69 -3.39 -11.46
N ARG A 120 1.79 -4.11 -11.68
CA ARG A 120 2.21 -5.30 -10.91
C ARG A 120 3.73 -5.33 -10.73
N TRP A 121 4.16 -5.74 -9.54
CA TRP A 121 5.55 -6.00 -9.20
C TRP A 121 5.87 -7.47 -9.40
N ILE A 122 6.71 -7.76 -10.39
CA ILE A 122 7.12 -9.11 -10.76
C ILE A 122 8.58 -9.30 -10.34
N PHE A 123 8.84 -10.36 -9.57
CA PHE A 123 10.18 -10.68 -9.09
C PHE A 123 10.76 -11.86 -9.88
N PRO A 124 12.09 -11.98 -10.00
CA PRO A 124 12.69 -13.06 -10.77
C PRO A 124 12.41 -14.44 -10.14
N ASP A 125 12.19 -15.43 -11.00
CA ASP A 125 12.10 -16.84 -10.63
C ASP A 125 13.42 -17.27 -9.98
N ARG A 126 13.39 -17.64 -8.71
CA ARG A 126 14.55 -18.20 -8.02
C ARG A 126 14.51 -19.72 -8.12
N PRO A 127 15.54 -20.40 -8.66
CA PRO A 127 15.56 -21.86 -8.70
C PRO A 127 15.52 -22.42 -7.28
N SER A 128 14.66 -23.41 -7.03
CA SER A 128 14.44 -24.00 -5.71
C SER A 128 15.64 -24.82 -5.18
N SER A 129 16.68 -25.05 -5.98
CA SER A 129 17.85 -25.85 -5.62
C SER A 129 19.12 -24.99 -5.51
N LEU A 130 19.72 -24.98 -4.31
CA LEU A 130 21.05 -24.44 -4.03
C LEU A 130 22.20 -25.27 -4.62
N LEU A 131 21.91 -26.37 -5.32
CA LEU A 131 22.93 -27.20 -5.95
C LEU A 131 23.18 -26.73 -7.39
N PRO A 132 24.42 -26.35 -7.74
CA PRO A 132 24.79 -26.08 -9.13
C PRO A 132 24.50 -27.33 -9.96
N GLN A 133 23.65 -27.19 -10.98
CA GLN A 133 23.49 -28.26 -11.98
C GLN A 133 24.83 -28.43 -12.71
N PRO A 134 25.42 -29.64 -12.80
CA PRO A 134 26.80 -29.84 -13.28
C PRO A 134 27.09 -29.45 -14.75
N HIS A 135 26.14 -28.86 -15.47
CA HIS A 135 26.25 -28.53 -16.88
C HIS A 135 25.72 -27.14 -17.25
N GLN A 136 25.46 -26.24 -16.28
CA GLN A 136 25.10 -24.87 -16.64
C GLN A 136 26.29 -24.15 -17.28
N SER A 137 26.11 -23.75 -18.53
CA SER A 137 27.14 -23.00 -19.25
C SER A 137 27.37 -21.64 -18.57
N VAL A 138 28.55 -21.03 -18.73
CA VAL A 138 28.86 -19.68 -18.22
C VAL A 138 27.87 -18.63 -18.73
N PHE A 139 27.14 -18.89 -19.82
CA PHE A 139 26.05 -18.05 -20.34
C PHE A 139 24.78 -18.06 -19.45
N GLU A 140 24.64 -18.98 -18.52
CA GLU A 140 23.46 -19.14 -17.66
C GLU A 140 23.64 -18.57 -16.25
N SER A 141 24.87 -18.19 -15.85
CA SER A 141 25.17 -17.89 -14.44
C SER A 141 24.51 -16.62 -13.90
N ASN A 142 24.00 -15.74 -14.76
CA ASN A 142 23.35 -14.47 -14.40
C ASN A 142 22.05 -14.23 -15.19
N ARG A 143 21.29 -15.29 -15.44
CA ARG A 143 20.00 -15.21 -16.13
C ARG A 143 18.87 -15.05 -15.11
N LEU A 144 18.05 -14.02 -15.27
CA LEU A 144 16.83 -13.83 -14.50
C LEU A 144 15.60 -14.03 -15.39
N SER A 145 14.62 -14.78 -14.88
CA SER A 145 13.36 -15.07 -15.56
C SER A 145 12.22 -14.41 -14.81
N PHE A 146 11.31 -13.75 -15.52
CA PHE A 146 10.14 -13.08 -14.97
C PHE A 146 8.88 -13.64 -15.65
N ALA A 147 7.93 -14.13 -14.85
CA ALA A 147 6.63 -14.60 -15.36
C ALA A 147 5.64 -13.43 -15.46
N ILE A 148 5.43 -12.93 -16.67
CA ILE A 148 4.47 -11.85 -16.97
C ILE A 148 3.11 -12.46 -17.29
N PRO A 149 2.01 -12.04 -16.66
CA PRO A 149 0.68 -12.57 -16.96
C PRO A 149 0.31 -12.42 -18.45
N ARG A 150 -0.30 -13.46 -19.04
CA ARG A 150 -1.02 -13.36 -20.32
C ARG A 150 -2.43 -12.88 -20.01
N ASP A 151 -2.84 -11.77 -20.61
CA ASP A 151 -4.22 -11.32 -20.45
C ASP A 151 -5.17 -12.25 -21.21
N GLY A 152 -6.40 -12.39 -20.70
CA GLY A 152 -7.49 -13.01 -21.43
C GLY A 152 -7.81 -12.18 -22.67
N ALA A 153 -8.20 -12.83 -23.77
CA ALA A 153 -8.50 -12.17 -25.03
C ALA A 153 -9.43 -10.94 -24.86
N PRO A 154 -9.23 -9.86 -25.64
CA PRO A 154 -10.14 -8.72 -25.59
C PRO A 154 -11.57 -9.16 -25.92
N ALA A 155 -12.57 -8.50 -25.31
CA ALA A 155 -13.97 -8.76 -25.60
C ALA A 155 -14.27 -8.57 -27.10
N PRO A 156 -15.06 -9.46 -27.73
CA PRO A 156 -15.26 -9.49 -29.18
C PRO A 156 -15.85 -8.20 -29.77
N ASP A 157 -16.53 -7.38 -28.97
CA ASP A 157 -17.16 -6.14 -29.43
C ASP A 157 -16.19 -4.94 -29.53
N ALA A 158 -14.94 -5.09 -29.07
CA ALA A 158 -13.95 -4.03 -29.14
C ALA A 158 -13.45 -3.75 -30.57
N GLU A 159 -13.71 -4.63 -31.56
CA GLU A 159 -13.15 -4.52 -32.93
C GLU A 159 -13.65 -3.32 -33.75
N ARG A 160 -14.81 -2.73 -33.43
CA ARG A 160 -15.42 -1.68 -34.27
C ARG A 160 -15.03 -0.25 -33.92
N GLU A 161 -14.42 -0.01 -32.77
CA GLU A 161 -14.07 1.34 -32.28
C GLU A 161 -12.56 1.64 -32.32
N ILE A 162 -11.77 0.82 -33.02
CA ILE A 162 -10.29 0.81 -32.94
C ILE A 162 -9.59 1.87 -33.82
N ARG A 163 -10.31 2.64 -34.64
CA ARG A 163 -9.67 3.41 -35.72
C ARG A 163 -9.31 4.87 -35.43
N SER A 164 -9.52 5.43 -34.24
CA SER A 164 -9.44 6.90 -34.09
C SER A 164 -8.81 7.51 -32.84
N LEU A 165 -8.14 6.77 -31.95
CA LEU A 165 -7.43 7.40 -30.82
C LEU A 165 -6.01 6.84 -30.66
N SER A 166 -5.05 7.73 -30.86
CA SER A 166 -3.60 7.54 -30.83
C SER A 166 -3.10 7.30 -29.39
N TRP A 167 -2.09 6.44 -29.24
CA TRP A 167 -1.15 6.22 -28.11
C TRP A 167 -1.55 5.58 -26.76
N SER A 168 -2.79 5.14 -26.48
CA SER A 168 -3.16 4.69 -25.10
C SER A 168 -3.48 3.19 -24.88
N ARG A 169 -2.82 2.25 -25.58
CA ARG A 169 -3.07 0.79 -25.38
C ARG A 169 -1.81 -0.09 -25.37
N ALA A 170 -0.62 0.46 -25.14
CA ALA A 170 0.59 -0.36 -25.02
C ALA A 170 0.79 -0.83 -23.56
N ARG A 171 1.32 -2.04 -23.39
CA ARG A 171 1.80 -2.54 -22.09
C ARG A 171 3.14 -1.90 -21.80
N LEU A 172 3.46 -1.68 -20.53
CA LEU A 172 4.75 -1.16 -20.14
C LEU A 172 5.55 -2.17 -19.31
N LEU A 173 6.80 -2.37 -19.70
CA LEU A 173 7.78 -3.16 -18.97
C LEU A 173 8.89 -2.24 -18.47
N ARG A 174 9.04 -2.10 -17.15
CA ARG A 174 10.16 -1.38 -16.54
C ARG A 174 11.01 -2.32 -15.70
N LEU A 175 12.20 -2.66 -16.18
CA LEU A 175 13.16 -3.44 -15.42
C LEU A 175 13.88 -2.51 -14.44
N LEU A 176 13.75 -2.83 -13.16
CA LEU A 176 14.32 -2.08 -12.05
C LEU A 176 15.41 -2.91 -11.38
N SER A 177 16.46 -2.24 -10.94
CA SER A 177 17.54 -2.86 -10.19
C SER A 177 17.97 -1.96 -9.03
N TRP A 178 18.53 -2.55 -7.98
CA TRP A 178 19.18 -1.81 -6.91
C TRP A 178 20.39 -2.60 -6.43
N PRO A 179 21.40 -1.95 -5.84
CA PRO A 179 22.49 -2.66 -5.18
C PRO A 179 21.88 -3.63 -4.17
N LYS A 180 22.32 -4.89 -4.20
CA LYS A 180 22.19 -5.75 -3.02
C LYS A 180 22.79 -4.94 -1.90
N GLU A 181 21.96 -4.54 -0.95
CA GLU A 181 22.45 -3.75 0.17
C GLU A 181 23.67 -4.51 0.74
N GLU A 182 24.76 -3.82 1.12
CA GLU A 182 25.92 -4.44 1.83
C GLU A 182 25.49 -5.26 3.07
N ALA A 183 24.21 -5.14 3.41
CA ALA A 183 23.29 -6.02 4.12
C ALA A 183 23.07 -7.45 3.61
N ALA A 184 24.05 -8.14 3.01
CA ALA A 184 23.94 -9.59 2.92
C ALA A 184 23.79 -10.15 4.35
N GLY A 185 22.58 -10.58 4.72
CA GLY A 185 22.23 -11.04 6.07
C GLY A 185 21.43 -10.07 6.95
N LEU A 186 20.99 -8.90 6.49
CA LEU A 186 19.99 -8.13 7.26
C LEU A 186 18.59 -8.72 7.10
N SER A 187 17.87 -8.74 8.22
CA SER A 187 16.45 -9.09 8.25
C SER A 187 15.57 -8.02 7.63
N ALA A 188 14.36 -8.40 7.18
CA ALA A 188 13.33 -7.47 6.72
C ALA A 188 13.11 -6.31 7.72
N TYR A 189 13.14 -6.62 9.02
CA TYR A 189 13.03 -5.65 10.11
C TYR A 189 14.12 -4.57 10.05
N GLN A 190 15.38 -4.94 9.82
CA GLN A 190 16.50 -3.99 9.81
C GLN A 190 16.44 -3.07 8.58
N ILE A 191 16.06 -3.60 7.43
CA ILE A 191 15.85 -2.81 6.20
C ILE A 191 14.74 -1.77 6.45
N ALA A 192 13.57 -2.23 6.92
CA ALA A 192 12.45 -1.35 7.23
C ALA A 192 12.80 -0.32 8.31
N LYS A 193 13.48 -0.70 9.38
CA LYS A 193 13.89 0.21 10.46
C LYS A 193 14.82 1.30 9.97
N ARG A 194 15.85 0.95 9.19
CA ARG A 194 16.80 1.92 8.64
C ARG A 194 16.11 2.93 7.74
N TRP A 195 15.26 2.45 6.83
CA TRP A 195 14.50 3.32 5.94
C TRP A 195 13.52 4.21 6.72
N GLU A 196 12.73 3.63 7.62
CA GLU A 196 11.75 4.39 8.41
C GLU A 196 12.43 5.49 9.23
N ALA A 197 13.59 5.21 9.85
CA ALA A 197 14.34 6.19 10.62
C ALA A 197 14.95 7.32 9.78
N ALA A 198 15.33 7.05 8.53
CA ALA A 198 15.97 8.02 7.66
C ALA A 198 14.98 8.97 6.96
N GLN A 199 13.77 8.50 6.67
CA GLN A 199 12.88 9.18 5.72
C GLN A 199 11.78 10.01 6.36
N ARG A 200 11.49 9.82 7.66
CA ARG A 200 10.27 10.40 8.26
C ARG A 200 10.53 11.05 9.62
N PRO A 201 10.12 12.31 9.78
CA PRO A 201 10.03 12.92 11.10
C PRO A 201 8.84 12.32 11.89
N TYR A 202 9.12 11.28 12.67
CA TYR A 202 8.17 10.68 13.59
C TYR A 202 8.02 11.49 14.88
N GLY A 203 6.82 11.45 15.45
CA GLY A 203 6.51 12.21 16.66
C GLY A 203 5.11 12.79 16.63
N LEU A 204 4.87 13.70 17.57
CA LEU A 204 3.63 14.45 17.67
C LEU A 204 3.65 15.66 16.76
N TRP A 205 2.55 15.85 16.05
CA TRP A 205 2.31 16.96 15.16
C TRP A 205 1.10 17.74 15.64
N GLN A 206 1.17 19.05 15.57
CA GLN A 206 0.06 19.95 15.85
C GLN A 206 -0.48 20.50 14.54
N LEU A 207 -1.80 20.59 14.42
CA LEU A 207 -2.42 21.35 13.36
C LEU A 207 -2.43 22.83 13.75
N VAL A 208 -1.74 23.65 12.97
CA VAL A 208 -1.60 25.10 13.20
C VAL A 208 -2.14 25.89 12.01
N ASP A 209 -2.31 27.20 12.19
CA ASP A 209 -2.51 28.11 11.08
C ASP A 209 -1.16 28.33 10.38
N GLY A 210 -1.04 27.78 9.17
CA GLY A 210 0.12 27.89 8.33
C GLY A 210 0.13 29.15 7.45
N PRO A 211 1.06 29.22 6.50
CA PRO A 211 1.19 30.35 5.59
C PRO A 211 -0.12 30.68 4.87
N LEU A 212 -0.42 31.98 4.75
CA LEU A 212 -1.64 32.49 4.12
C LEU A 212 -2.94 32.02 4.80
N GLY A 213 -2.88 31.66 6.09
CA GLY A 213 -4.04 31.20 6.86
C GLY A 213 -4.50 29.79 6.52
N ARG A 214 -3.71 29.03 5.75
CA ARG A 214 -4.03 27.62 5.43
C ARG A 214 -3.59 26.69 6.54
N PRO A 215 -4.40 25.69 6.96
CA PRO A 215 -3.99 24.73 7.97
C PRO A 215 -2.69 23.99 7.58
N ALA A 216 -1.77 23.84 8.53
CA ALA A 216 -0.51 23.15 8.31
C ALA A 216 -0.11 22.28 9.51
N TRP A 217 0.67 21.24 9.25
CA TRP A 217 1.19 20.36 10.29
C TRP A 217 2.56 20.84 10.76
N GLU A 218 2.71 21.06 12.07
CA GLU A 218 3.97 21.43 12.70
C GLU A 218 4.44 20.30 13.63
N LEU A 219 5.71 19.88 13.50
CA LEU A 219 6.30 18.88 14.38
C LEU A 219 6.57 19.50 15.75
N ARG A 220 6.04 18.90 16.82
CA ARG A 220 6.24 19.37 18.19
C ARG A 220 7.35 18.58 18.88
N GLY A 221 8.17 19.28 19.65
CA GLY A 221 9.17 18.68 20.51
C GLY A 221 8.50 17.85 21.62
N ARG A 222 9.11 16.70 21.99
CA ARG A 222 8.56 15.77 23.00
C ARG A 222 8.32 16.38 24.39
N ARG A 223 8.91 17.54 24.70
CA ARG A 223 8.96 18.12 26.06
C ARG A 223 8.76 19.63 26.08
N ASP A 224 7.83 20.13 25.28
CA ASP A 224 7.38 21.53 25.37
C ASP A 224 6.30 21.63 26.48
N PRO A 225 6.61 22.18 27.68
CA PRO A 225 5.65 22.21 28.79
C PRO A 225 4.42 23.05 28.46
N ALA A 226 4.61 24.19 27.78
CA ALA A 226 3.52 25.09 27.42
C ALA A 226 2.53 24.44 26.45
N PHE A 227 3.04 23.65 25.50
CA PHE A 227 2.19 22.86 24.60
C PHE A 227 1.31 21.86 25.35
N TRP A 228 1.88 21.15 26.34
CA TRP A 228 1.12 20.17 27.10
C TRP A 228 0.14 20.80 28.09
N GLU A 229 0.50 21.94 28.70
CA GLU A 229 -0.40 22.72 29.55
C GLU A 229 -1.60 23.23 28.73
N TRP A 230 -1.35 23.77 27.53
CA TRP A 230 -2.41 24.18 26.60
C TRP A 230 -3.32 23.01 26.19
N LEU A 231 -2.74 21.84 25.90
CA LEU A 231 -3.52 20.64 25.59
C LEU A 231 -4.41 20.21 26.77
N ALA A 232 -3.98 20.40 28.02
CA ALA A 232 -4.74 20.05 29.21
C ALA A 232 -5.93 20.98 29.50
N GLU A 233 -6.05 22.12 28.82
CA GLU A 233 -7.16 23.08 28.99
C GLU A 233 -8.50 22.56 28.45
N GLY A 234 -8.52 21.47 27.69
CA GLY A 234 -9.76 20.90 27.19
C GLY A 234 -9.58 19.60 26.39
N PRO A 235 -10.65 19.14 25.72
CA PRO A 235 -10.59 17.95 24.90
C PRO A 235 -9.68 18.17 23.68
N ILE A 236 -9.01 17.09 23.27
CA ILE A 236 -8.03 17.05 22.19
C ILE A 236 -8.51 16.05 21.14
N LEU A 237 -8.39 16.40 19.87
CA LEU A 237 -8.57 15.45 18.78
C LEU A 237 -7.21 14.90 18.36
N LEU A 238 -7.02 13.58 18.48
CA LEU A 238 -5.83 12.86 18.05
C LEU A 238 -6.08 12.12 16.72
N LEU A 239 -5.25 12.40 15.72
CA LEU A 239 -5.27 11.73 14.42
C LEU A 239 -4.17 10.65 14.32
N LEU A 240 -4.54 9.42 13.94
CA LEU A 240 -3.63 8.28 13.75
C LEU A 240 -3.72 7.68 12.34
N HIS A 241 -2.63 7.80 11.57
CA HIS A 241 -2.60 7.37 10.18
C HIS A 241 -2.40 5.86 9.99
N GLY A 242 -2.67 5.38 8.77
CA GLY A 242 -2.51 3.99 8.36
C GLY A 242 -1.10 3.60 7.91
N THR A 243 -0.97 2.36 7.44
CA THR A 243 0.24 1.82 6.82
C THR A 243 0.61 2.60 5.54
N PHE A 244 1.90 2.75 5.25
CA PHE A 244 2.44 3.50 4.10
C PHE A 244 2.14 5.01 4.11
N SER A 245 1.57 5.54 5.19
CA SER A 245 1.10 6.91 5.26
C SER A 245 1.93 7.77 6.22
N THR A 246 1.63 9.06 6.21
CA THR A 246 2.01 10.06 7.20
C THR A 246 0.78 10.92 7.50
N VAL A 247 0.81 11.70 8.56
CA VAL A 247 -0.24 12.67 8.87
C VAL A 247 -0.45 13.65 7.71
N GLN A 248 0.64 14.13 7.11
CA GLN A 248 0.59 15.08 6.00
C GLN A 248 -0.12 14.51 4.77
N SER A 249 0.12 13.23 4.47
CA SER A 249 -0.46 12.57 3.30
C SER A 249 -1.85 12.00 3.58
N GLY A 250 -2.01 11.29 4.70
CA GLY A 250 -3.24 10.59 5.07
C GLY A 250 -4.41 11.53 5.39
N TYR A 251 -4.12 12.75 5.85
CA TYR A 251 -5.14 13.75 6.18
C TYR A 251 -5.12 14.97 5.25
N ALA A 252 -4.38 14.95 4.13
CA ALA A 252 -4.34 16.07 3.18
C ALA A 252 -5.74 16.49 2.71
N ALA A 253 -6.59 15.52 2.35
CA ALA A 253 -7.97 15.81 1.93
C ALA A 253 -8.83 16.40 3.06
N LEU A 254 -8.56 16.02 4.32
CA LEU A 254 -9.22 16.61 5.48
C LEU A 254 -8.77 18.07 5.69
N LEU A 255 -7.54 18.44 5.34
CA LEU A 255 -7.07 19.83 5.41
C LEU A 255 -7.84 20.78 4.49
N GLU A 256 -8.30 20.26 3.35
CA GLU A 256 -9.08 21.01 2.35
C GLU A 256 -10.59 20.94 2.60
N SER A 257 -11.03 20.18 3.61
CA SER A 257 -12.45 20.02 3.92
C SER A 257 -13.03 21.25 4.61
N PRO A 258 -14.22 21.74 4.21
CA PRO A 258 -14.87 22.87 4.89
C PRO A 258 -15.29 22.55 6.33
N GLN A 259 -15.45 21.27 6.67
CA GLN A 259 -15.79 20.81 8.02
C GLN A 259 -14.60 20.94 9.00
N LEU A 260 -13.37 21.09 8.51
CA LEU A 260 -12.19 21.19 9.38
C LEU A 260 -12.23 22.43 10.29
N ALA A 261 -12.70 23.58 9.78
CA ALA A 261 -12.76 24.81 10.57
C ALA A 261 -13.66 24.64 11.79
N ASP A 262 -14.85 24.06 11.60
CA ASP A 262 -15.79 23.72 12.69
C ASP A 262 -15.17 22.72 13.66
N LEU A 263 -14.50 21.68 13.14
CA LEU A 263 -13.83 20.67 13.96
C LEU A 263 -12.73 21.31 14.84
N ARG A 264 -11.87 22.14 14.25
CA ARG A 264 -10.81 22.86 14.96
C ARG A 264 -11.38 23.77 16.04
N GLN A 265 -12.45 24.50 15.74
CA GLN A 265 -13.10 25.39 16.71
C GLN A 265 -13.65 24.61 17.91
N ARG A 266 -14.30 23.47 17.69
CA ARG A 266 -14.85 22.62 18.77
C ARG A 266 -13.79 22.13 19.75
N TYR A 267 -12.63 21.74 19.22
CA TYR A 267 -11.50 21.30 20.06
C TYR A 267 -10.65 22.47 20.56
N GLY A 268 -11.07 23.73 20.42
CA GLY A 268 -10.27 24.88 20.86
C GLY A 268 -8.88 24.92 20.22
N GLN A 269 -8.80 24.54 18.94
CA GLN A 269 -7.58 24.35 18.16
C GLN A 269 -6.69 23.17 18.58
N ARG A 270 -7.07 22.37 19.59
CA ARG A 270 -6.34 21.19 20.07
C ARG A 270 -6.52 19.97 19.16
N VAL A 271 -6.06 20.10 17.92
CA VAL A 271 -5.98 18.99 16.96
C VAL A 271 -4.52 18.60 16.80
N ILE A 272 -4.21 17.38 17.21
CA ILE A 272 -2.88 16.79 17.13
C ILE A 272 -2.91 15.50 16.32
N ALA A 273 -1.74 15.05 15.90
CA ALA A 273 -1.58 13.81 15.19
C ALA A 273 -0.28 13.13 15.56
N PHE A 274 -0.18 11.82 15.35
CA PHE A 274 1.03 11.06 15.64
C PHE A 274 1.55 10.38 14.39
N ASN A 275 2.69 10.85 13.89
CA ASN A 275 3.45 10.16 12.86
C ASN A 275 4.23 9.03 13.52
N HIS A 276 3.98 7.80 13.10
CA HIS A 276 4.63 6.61 13.63
C HIS A 276 5.11 5.67 12.52
N PRO A 277 6.18 4.89 12.75
CA PRO A 277 6.55 3.86 11.80
C PRO A 277 5.45 2.80 11.68
N THR A 278 5.31 2.22 10.50
CA THR A 278 4.21 1.31 10.14
C THR A 278 4.68 -0.09 9.79
N LEU A 279 5.95 -0.25 9.39
CA LEU A 279 6.52 -1.54 9.00
C LEU A 279 7.16 -2.26 10.18
N HIS A 280 8.16 -1.66 10.84
CA HIS A 280 9.02 -2.40 11.76
C HIS A 280 8.52 -2.50 13.22
N PRO A 281 8.13 -1.42 13.92
CA PRO A 281 7.81 -1.50 15.34
C PRO A 281 6.44 -2.11 15.54
N SER A 282 6.26 -2.82 16.66
CA SER A 282 4.96 -3.35 17.03
C SER A 282 3.98 -2.21 17.35
N LEU A 283 2.67 -2.54 17.38
CA LEU A 283 1.66 -1.58 17.85
C LEU A 283 1.95 -1.10 19.28
N ARG A 284 2.47 -1.98 20.13
CA ARG A 284 2.84 -1.67 21.50
C ARG A 284 4.00 -0.68 21.55
N ASP A 285 5.06 -0.88 20.77
CA ASP A 285 6.21 0.04 20.73
C ASP A 285 5.77 1.45 20.28
N ASN A 286 4.89 1.52 19.28
CA ASN A 286 4.33 2.79 18.81
C ASN A 286 3.46 3.46 19.89
N ALA A 287 2.61 2.70 20.59
CA ALA A 287 1.79 3.20 21.68
C ALA A 287 2.65 3.69 22.85
N GLU A 288 3.69 2.94 23.23
CA GLU A 288 4.66 3.34 24.25
C GLU A 288 5.38 4.63 23.84
N SER A 289 5.79 4.76 22.58
CA SER A 289 6.40 6.00 22.07
C SER A 289 5.45 7.20 22.16
N LEU A 290 4.19 7.05 21.75
CA LEU A 290 3.17 8.11 21.86
C LEU A 290 2.95 8.51 23.32
N LEU A 291 2.69 7.54 24.19
CA LEU A 291 2.38 7.78 25.60
C LEU A 291 3.60 8.21 26.43
N SER A 292 4.83 8.01 25.94
CA SER A 292 6.05 8.52 26.58
C SER A 292 6.25 10.02 26.39
N ALA A 293 5.60 10.62 25.40
CA ALA A 293 5.65 12.06 25.17
C ALA A 293 4.70 12.83 26.10
N ILE A 294 3.65 12.18 26.59
CA ILE A 294 2.63 12.78 27.47
C ILE A 294 3.19 12.89 28.91
N PRO A 295 3.21 14.08 29.53
CA PRO A 295 3.56 14.22 30.94
C PRO A 295 2.59 13.43 31.83
N PRO A 296 3.09 12.54 32.71
CA PRO A 296 2.24 11.57 33.41
C PRO A 296 1.24 12.21 34.37
N GLN A 297 1.51 13.42 34.86
CA GLN A 297 0.67 14.14 35.83
C GLN A 297 -0.44 14.99 35.20
N LEU A 298 -0.42 15.22 33.89
CA LEU A 298 -1.40 16.10 33.25
C LEU A 298 -2.70 15.35 32.96
N PRO A 299 -3.86 15.88 33.39
CA PRO A 299 -5.14 15.32 33.01
C PRO A 299 -5.42 15.66 31.54
N LEU A 300 -5.34 14.67 30.65
CA LEU A 300 -5.64 14.85 29.23
C LEU A 300 -6.89 14.08 28.84
N THR A 301 -7.72 14.72 28.01
CA THR A 301 -8.94 14.12 27.46
C THR A 301 -8.83 14.05 25.95
N LEU A 302 -8.87 12.84 25.39
CA LEU A 302 -8.69 12.58 23.96
C LEU A 302 -9.98 12.03 23.32
N ASP A 303 -10.26 12.51 22.12
CA ASP A 303 -11.01 11.79 21.10
C ASP A 303 -10.07 11.38 19.98
N VAL A 304 -10.31 10.23 19.35
CA VAL A 304 -9.42 9.67 18.31
C VAL A 304 -10.14 9.54 16.98
N VAL A 305 -9.49 9.95 15.91
CA VAL A 305 -9.84 9.57 14.54
C VAL A 305 -8.65 8.82 13.96
N ALA A 306 -8.86 7.55 13.63
CA ALA A 306 -7.78 6.71 13.13
C ALA A 306 -8.17 6.03 11.83
N HIS A 307 -7.18 5.80 10.97
CA HIS A 307 -7.36 5.17 9.67
C HIS A 307 -6.54 3.90 9.54
N SER A 308 -7.14 2.85 8.97
CA SER A 308 -6.46 1.60 8.64
C SER A 308 -5.73 1.02 9.86
N ARG A 309 -4.44 0.67 9.75
CA ARG A 309 -3.58 0.22 10.87
C ARG A 309 -3.62 1.14 12.08
N GLY A 310 -3.76 2.46 11.89
CA GLY A 310 -3.87 3.43 12.97
C GLY A 310 -5.02 3.12 13.93
N CYS A 311 -6.09 2.46 13.46
CA CYS A 311 -7.19 2.02 14.32
C CYS A 311 -6.74 0.96 15.35
N LEU A 312 -5.81 0.07 14.97
CA LEU A 312 -5.25 -0.91 15.89
C LEU A 312 -4.34 -0.24 16.93
N LEU A 313 -3.59 0.78 16.51
CA LEU A 313 -2.79 1.60 17.43
C LEU A 313 -3.69 2.36 18.41
N GLY A 314 -4.76 2.98 17.93
CA GLY A 314 -5.74 3.67 18.75
C GLY A 314 -6.39 2.74 19.78
N ARG A 315 -6.78 1.52 19.39
CA ARG A 315 -7.25 0.50 20.34
C ARG A 315 -6.20 0.07 21.35
N THR A 316 -4.95 -0.08 20.92
CA THR A 316 -3.83 -0.43 21.82
C THR A 316 -3.68 0.62 22.92
N VAL A 317 -3.82 1.91 22.58
CA VAL A 317 -3.84 3.02 23.54
C VAL A 317 -5.10 2.97 24.42
N ALA A 318 -6.28 2.75 23.83
CA ALA A 318 -7.57 2.72 24.53
C ALA A 318 -7.69 1.61 25.59
N GLN A 319 -7.06 0.46 25.36
CA GLN A 319 -7.04 -0.65 26.33
C GLN A 319 -6.09 -0.39 27.50
N GLY A 320 -5.00 0.35 27.23
CA GLY A 320 -4.11 0.86 28.26
C GLY A 320 -3.52 -0.21 29.16
N GLU A 321 -3.02 -1.34 28.63
CA GLU A 321 -2.52 -2.45 29.44
C GLU A 321 -1.05 -2.29 29.90
N GLY A 322 -0.77 -2.63 31.17
CA GLY A 322 0.58 -2.66 31.73
C GLY A 322 1.29 -1.31 31.60
N ARG A 323 2.44 -1.26 30.92
CA ARG A 323 3.22 -0.02 30.71
C ARG A 323 2.49 1.08 29.92
N LEU A 324 1.35 0.74 29.28
CA LEU A 324 0.49 1.70 28.58
C LEU A 324 -0.52 2.38 29.51
N GLN A 325 -0.67 1.92 30.77
CA GLN A 325 -1.57 2.57 31.72
C GLN A 325 -1.18 4.02 31.93
N ARG A 326 -2.16 4.92 31.80
CA ARG A 326 -2.03 6.36 32.05
C ARG A 326 -3.25 6.83 32.83
N PRO A 327 -3.18 6.85 34.19
CA PRO A 327 -4.33 7.16 35.04
C PRO A 327 -4.98 8.53 34.77
N HIS A 328 -4.19 9.48 34.28
CA HIS A 328 -4.64 10.85 33.98
C HIS A 328 -5.02 11.05 32.51
N LEU A 329 -5.01 9.99 31.69
CA LEU A 329 -5.39 10.05 30.28
C LEU A 329 -6.77 9.40 30.09
N THR A 330 -7.75 10.20 29.68
CA THR A 330 -9.08 9.72 29.32
C THR A 330 -9.24 9.66 27.81
N LEU A 331 -9.57 8.51 27.25
CA LEU A 331 -9.93 8.35 25.85
C LEU A 331 -11.46 8.20 25.74
N ARG A 332 -12.19 9.25 25.36
CA ARG A 332 -13.67 9.25 25.41
C ARG A 332 -14.30 8.59 24.19
N LYS A 333 -13.96 9.09 22.99
CA LYS A 333 -14.50 8.62 21.72
C LYS A 333 -13.38 8.17 20.80
N ALA A 334 -13.65 7.16 19.98
CA ALA A 334 -12.76 6.81 18.88
C ALA A 334 -13.52 6.39 17.63
N ILE A 335 -13.12 6.94 16.48
CA ILE A 335 -13.70 6.66 15.17
C ILE A 335 -12.68 5.86 14.35
N TRP A 336 -13.05 4.64 14.00
CA TRP A 336 -12.24 3.70 13.23
C TRP A 336 -12.63 3.76 11.75
N LEU A 337 -11.79 4.36 10.91
CA LEU A 337 -11.98 4.43 9.47
C LEU A 337 -11.20 3.29 8.79
N ALA A 338 -11.91 2.36 8.16
CA ALA A 338 -11.33 1.17 7.53
C ALA A 338 -10.39 0.38 8.46
N GLY A 339 -10.76 0.28 9.74
CA GLY A 339 -9.95 -0.41 10.74
C GLY A 339 -9.91 -1.92 10.50
N PRO A 340 -8.73 -2.57 10.45
CA PRO A 340 -8.63 -4.01 10.28
C PRO A 340 -8.80 -4.74 11.63
N GLN A 341 -9.90 -4.53 12.36
CA GLN A 341 -10.09 -5.14 13.69
C GLN A 341 -10.15 -6.68 13.63
N ARG A 342 -10.56 -7.23 12.49
CA ARG A 342 -10.54 -8.68 12.16
C ARG A 342 -9.31 -9.10 11.35
N GLY A 343 -8.40 -8.17 11.13
CA GLY A 343 -7.22 -8.31 10.29
C GLY A 343 -7.51 -8.19 8.80
N THR A 344 -6.44 -8.01 8.02
CA THR A 344 -6.41 -8.17 6.57
C THR A 344 -5.38 -9.22 6.20
N ARG A 345 -5.75 -10.16 5.33
CA ARG A 345 -4.82 -11.20 4.89
C ARG A 345 -3.67 -10.66 4.05
N LEU A 346 -3.82 -9.48 3.46
CA LEU A 346 -2.74 -8.82 2.71
C LEU A 346 -1.52 -8.53 3.58
N ALA A 347 -1.68 -8.47 4.91
CA ALA A 347 -0.59 -8.29 5.85
C ALA A 347 0.21 -9.58 6.14
N ASP A 348 -0.29 -10.75 5.71
CA ASP A 348 0.45 -12.01 5.78
C ASP A 348 1.67 -11.94 4.85
N HIS A 349 2.82 -12.44 5.31
CA HIS A 349 4.09 -12.41 4.56
C HIS A 349 3.95 -13.01 3.16
N GLU A 350 3.24 -14.14 3.06
CA GLU A 350 2.94 -14.83 1.80
C GLU A 350 2.16 -13.98 0.79
N ARG A 351 1.52 -12.88 1.24
CA ARG A 351 0.68 -12.00 0.43
C ARG A 351 1.27 -10.61 0.24
N TRP A 352 2.50 -10.33 0.66
CA TRP A 352 3.09 -9.01 0.48
C TRP A 352 3.20 -8.57 -0.98
N LYS A 353 3.39 -9.51 -1.93
CA LYS A 353 3.32 -9.21 -3.37
C LYS A 353 1.93 -8.70 -3.77
N ALA A 354 0.87 -9.37 -3.33
CA ALA A 354 -0.49 -8.90 -3.56
C ALA A 354 -0.76 -7.56 -2.85
N LEU A 355 -0.21 -7.35 -1.65
CA LEU A 355 -0.33 -6.07 -0.94
C LEU A 355 0.29 -4.91 -1.72
N ILE A 356 1.53 -5.04 -2.22
CA ILE A 356 2.18 -3.97 -2.99
C ILE A 356 1.48 -3.71 -4.31
N ASP A 357 1.01 -4.74 -5.01
CA ASP A 357 0.25 -4.57 -6.25
C ASP A 357 -1.02 -3.77 -5.99
N ARG A 358 -1.79 -4.13 -4.96
CA ARG A 358 -2.99 -3.38 -4.60
C ARG A 358 -2.67 -1.97 -4.16
N ALA A 359 -1.72 -1.81 -3.24
CA ALA A 359 -1.36 -0.49 -2.74
C ALA A 359 -0.92 0.44 -3.88
N THR A 360 -0.09 -0.04 -4.82
CA THR A 360 0.34 0.69 -6.02
C THR A 360 -0.85 1.17 -6.86
N ASN A 361 -1.83 0.31 -7.11
CA ASN A 361 -2.98 0.68 -7.94
C ASN A 361 -4.00 1.60 -7.23
N LEU A 362 -4.02 1.60 -5.89
CA LEU A 362 -4.89 2.50 -5.12
C LEU A 362 -4.23 3.88 -4.88
N LEU A 363 -2.98 4.11 -5.31
CA LEU A 363 -2.28 5.40 -5.14
C LEU A 363 -2.88 6.53 -5.98
N SER A 364 -3.55 6.21 -7.08
CA SER A 364 -4.11 7.18 -8.05
C SER A 364 -5.08 8.19 -7.42
N ALA A 365 -5.64 7.86 -6.26
CA ALA A 365 -6.55 8.75 -5.54
C ALA A 365 -5.87 9.70 -4.55
N LEU A 366 -4.56 9.59 -4.35
CA LEU A 366 -3.82 10.47 -3.45
C LEU A 366 -3.36 11.74 -4.18
N PRO A 367 -3.30 12.89 -3.50
CA PRO A 367 -2.59 14.05 -4.03
C PRO A 367 -1.10 13.71 -4.25
N SER A 368 -0.42 14.40 -5.16
CA SER A 368 0.96 14.07 -5.59
C SER A 368 1.97 13.92 -4.44
N SER A 369 1.83 14.73 -3.38
CA SER A 369 2.67 14.63 -2.17
C SER A 369 2.41 13.35 -1.36
N GLY A 370 1.14 12.93 -1.28
CA GLY A 370 0.76 11.67 -0.63
C GLY A 370 1.13 10.44 -1.46
N TYR A 371 1.05 10.56 -2.78
CA TYR A 371 1.49 9.55 -3.74
C TYR A 371 2.99 9.21 -3.53
N HIS A 372 3.88 10.21 -3.53
CA HIS A 372 5.32 9.97 -3.33
C HIS A 372 5.63 9.29 -1.98
N GLN A 373 4.96 9.72 -0.90
CA GLN A 373 5.14 9.13 0.44
C GLN A 373 4.67 7.66 0.50
N ALA A 374 3.54 7.33 -0.11
CA ALA A 374 3.08 5.95 -0.15
C ALA A 374 3.99 5.08 -1.01
N LEU A 375 4.43 5.60 -2.16
CA LEU A 375 5.30 4.91 -3.09
C LEU A 375 6.67 4.58 -2.50
N THR A 376 7.32 5.50 -1.80
CA THR A 376 8.60 5.23 -1.11
C THR A 376 8.47 4.08 -0.09
N THR A 377 7.33 3.96 0.60
CA THR A 377 7.10 2.83 1.50
C THR A 377 6.91 1.52 0.72
N ILE A 378 6.17 1.56 -0.38
CA ILE A 378 5.99 0.41 -1.28
C ILE A 378 7.35 -0.05 -1.82
N LEU A 379 8.20 0.86 -2.28
CA LEU A 379 9.56 0.55 -2.77
C LEU A 379 10.43 -0.10 -1.68
N THR A 380 10.26 0.28 -0.41
CA THR A 380 10.93 -0.42 0.70
C THR A 380 10.50 -1.88 0.78
N LEU A 381 9.20 -2.16 0.65
CA LEU A 381 8.69 -3.52 0.66
C LEU A 381 9.10 -4.30 -0.60
N VAL A 382 9.17 -3.64 -1.75
CA VAL A 382 9.75 -4.20 -3.00
C VAL A 382 11.19 -4.65 -2.77
N LYS A 383 12.03 -3.82 -2.15
CA LYS A 383 13.42 -4.20 -1.83
C LYS A 383 13.49 -5.38 -0.86
N ILE A 384 12.64 -5.39 0.17
CA ILE A 384 12.57 -6.50 1.14
C ILE A 384 12.19 -7.82 0.44
N ILE A 385 11.17 -7.80 -0.41
CA ILE A 385 10.71 -8.98 -1.16
C ILE A 385 11.78 -9.40 -2.18
N GLY A 386 12.36 -8.45 -2.91
CA GLY A 386 13.36 -8.72 -3.94
C GLY A 386 14.67 -9.24 -3.38
N ALA A 387 15.05 -8.84 -2.16
CA ALA A 387 16.17 -9.40 -1.41
C ALA A 387 15.86 -10.77 -0.77
N ASP A 388 14.58 -11.18 -0.70
CA ASP A 388 14.11 -12.35 0.06
C ASP A 388 14.57 -12.29 1.52
N ALA A 389 14.47 -11.08 2.08
CA ALA A 389 14.93 -10.80 3.42
C ALA A 389 14.05 -11.56 4.42
N VAL A 390 14.68 -12.39 5.24
CA VAL A 390 13.98 -13.19 6.25
C VAL A 390 13.56 -12.30 7.42
N GLY A 391 12.43 -12.62 8.04
CA GLY A 391 11.99 -12.05 9.30
C GLY A 391 10.68 -11.30 9.20
N ALA A 392 10.01 -11.18 10.35
CA ALA A 392 8.74 -10.48 10.43
C ALA A 392 8.94 -8.95 10.34
N LEU A 393 7.88 -8.29 9.89
CA LEU A 393 7.66 -6.86 10.08
C LEU A 393 6.55 -6.71 11.12
N PRO A 394 6.86 -6.68 12.43
CA PRO A 394 5.85 -6.67 13.49
C PRO A 394 4.79 -5.59 13.33
N GLY A 395 5.16 -4.44 12.78
CA GLY A 395 4.22 -3.37 12.49
C GLY A 395 3.21 -3.77 11.41
N LEU A 396 3.69 -4.26 10.27
CA LEU A 396 2.83 -4.70 9.17
C LEU A 396 2.02 -5.95 9.55
N SER A 397 2.69 -6.98 10.08
CA SER A 397 2.10 -8.26 10.47
C SER A 397 1.14 -8.17 11.65
N ALA A 398 1.09 -7.05 12.39
CA ALA A 398 0.06 -6.83 13.41
C ALA A 398 -1.36 -6.74 12.83
N MET A 399 -1.50 -6.52 11.52
CA MET A 399 -2.80 -6.53 10.84
C MET A 399 -3.19 -7.92 10.31
N ALA A 400 -2.31 -8.92 10.36
CA ALA A 400 -2.65 -10.25 9.88
C ALA A 400 -3.69 -10.92 10.81
N PRO A 401 -4.73 -11.61 10.27
CA PRO A 401 -5.75 -12.25 11.09
C PRO A 401 -5.20 -13.27 12.10
N GLN A 402 -4.10 -13.93 11.74
CA GLN A 402 -3.43 -14.94 12.57
C GLN A 402 -2.36 -14.34 13.51
N SER A 403 -2.20 -13.02 13.52
CA SER A 403 -1.19 -12.34 14.32
C SER A 403 -1.44 -12.50 15.81
N ALA A 404 -0.41 -12.91 16.56
CA ALA A 404 -0.47 -12.96 18.02
C ALA A 404 -0.79 -11.57 18.62
N ALA A 405 -0.29 -10.49 18.01
CA ALA A 405 -0.55 -9.13 18.45
C ALA A 405 -2.03 -8.75 18.29
N LEU A 406 -2.62 -9.04 17.12
CA LEU A 406 -4.06 -8.79 16.89
C LEU A 406 -4.94 -9.67 17.78
N ALA A 407 -4.56 -10.93 17.95
CA ALA A 407 -5.26 -11.85 18.84
C ALA A 407 -5.23 -11.37 20.30
N ALA A 408 -4.12 -10.83 20.77
CA ALA A 408 -4.03 -10.24 22.10
C ALA A 408 -4.89 -8.97 22.20
N LEU A 409 -4.80 -8.07 21.23
CA LEU A 409 -5.61 -6.85 21.16
C LEU A 409 -7.11 -7.17 21.14
N ASN A 410 -7.52 -8.24 20.46
CA ASN A 410 -8.93 -8.63 20.41
C ASN A 410 -9.44 -9.36 21.66
N ARG A 411 -8.58 -9.65 22.65
CA ARG A 411 -8.99 -10.12 23.97
C ARG A 411 -9.11 -8.98 25.00
N GLY A 412 -8.35 -7.91 24.82
CA GLY A 412 -8.37 -6.74 25.71
C GLY A 412 -9.58 -5.84 25.46
N GLN A 413 -10.04 -5.16 26.51
CA GLN A 413 -11.19 -4.25 26.48
C GLN A 413 -10.75 -2.80 26.68
N SER A 414 -11.44 -1.86 26.05
CA SER A 414 -11.25 -0.42 26.27
C SER A 414 -11.51 -0.01 27.73
N GLN A 415 -10.84 1.04 28.19
CA GLN A 415 -11.08 1.65 29.50
C GLN A 415 -12.22 2.68 29.43
N GLY A 416 -13.39 2.27 28.93
CA GLY A 416 -14.58 3.12 28.84
C GLY A 416 -14.66 4.01 27.59
N THR A 417 -13.93 3.69 26.53
CA THR A 417 -13.98 4.44 25.27
C THR A 417 -15.19 4.03 24.42
N THR A 418 -15.94 5.01 23.92
CA THR A 418 -17.01 4.78 22.95
C THR A 418 -16.47 4.69 21.52
N TYR A 419 -16.65 3.55 20.87
CA TYR A 419 -16.20 3.31 19.51
C TYR A 419 -17.28 3.57 18.46
N TYR A 420 -16.85 4.14 17.33
CA TYR A 420 -17.56 4.32 16.07
C TYR A 420 -16.76 3.71 14.92
N GLY A 421 -17.43 3.33 13.84
CA GLY A 421 -16.78 2.71 12.68
C GLY A 421 -17.26 3.29 11.36
N ILE A 422 -16.35 3.43 10.40
CA ILE A 422 -16.61 3.80 9.01
C ILE A 422 -15.95 2.77 8.11
N ALA A 423 -16.68 2.21 7.16
CA ALA A 423 -16.11 1.32 6.16
C ALA A 423 -16.69 1.57 4.77
N ALA A 424 -15.93 1.19 3.76
CA ALA A 424 -16.37 1.13 2.37
C ALA A 424 -16.47 -0.32 1.88
N ASP A 425 -17.29 -0.53 0.88
CA ASP A 425 -17.39 -1.75 0.07
C ASP A 425 -17.07 -1.38 -1.38
N TYR A 426 -15.78 -1.37 -1.68
CA TYR A 426 -15.21 -0.95 -2.95
C TYR A 426 -15.33 -2.05 -4.00
N ARG A 427 -15.72 -1.64 -5.22
CA ARG A 427 -15.54 -2.46 -6.42
C ARG A 427 -14.92 -1.62 -7.54
N PRO A 428 -13.75 -2.01 -8.06
CA PRO A 428 -13.20 -1.39 -9.27
C PRO A 428 -14.15 -1.53 -10.45
N THR A 429 -14.29 -0.48 -11.25
CA THR A 429 -15.00 -0.52 -12.53
C THR A 429 -14.12 -1.03 -13.65
N ASP A 430 -12.80 -0.86 -13.55
CA ASP A 430 -11.83 -1.41 -14.49
C ASP A 430 -11.75 -2.95 -14.34
N PRO A 431 -11.97 -3.73 -15.40
CA PRO A 431 -11.95 -5.19 -15.35
C PRO A 431 -10.60 -5.79 -14.93
N ASN A 432 -9.47 -5.18 -15.32
CA ASN A 432 -8.14 -5.69 -14.99
C ASN A 432 -7.79 -5.44 -13.52
N LEU A 433 -8.20 -4.28 -12.99
CA LEU A 433 -8.09 -3.95 -11.58
C LEU A 433 -9.04 -4.81 -10.75
N ALA A 434 -10.26 -5.03 -11.21
CA ALA A 434 -11.20 -5.96 -10.58
C ALA A 434 -10.61 -7.37 -10.54
N ALA A 435 -10.06 -7.86 -11.65
CA ALA A 435 -9.38 -9.15 -11.71
C ALA A 435 -8.22 -9.20 -10.71
N LEU A 436 -7.33 -8.19 -10.68
CA LEU A 436 -6.23 -8.06 -9.71
C LEU A 436 -6.72 -8.14 -8.25
N MET A 437 -7.80 -7.45 -7.93
CA MET A 437 -8.38 -7.38 -6.58
C MET A 437 -9.13 -8.66 -6.19
N LEU A 438 -9.61 -9.43 -7.16
CA LEU A 438 -10.30 -10.71 -6.96
C LEU A 438 -9.36 -11.93 -7.03
N ARG A 439 -8.06 -11.73 -7.34
CA ARG A 439 -7.09 -12.83 -7.51
C ARG A 439 -6.98 -13.73 -6.29
N ARG A 440 -7.53 -14.92 -6.40
CA ARG A 440 -7.28 -16.02 -5.46
C ARG A 440 -5.84 -16.50 -5.65
N THR A 441 -5.07 -16.54 -4.58
CA THR A 441 -3.85 -17.36 -4.53
C THR A 441 -4.27 -18.82 -4.65
N GLY A 442 -3.55 -19.64 -5.42
CA GLY A 442 -3.95 -20.97 -5.91
C GLY A 442 -4.44 -22.05 -4.90
N ASP A 443 -4.61 -21.73 -3.62
CA ASP A 443 -5.31 -22.56 -2.62
C ASP A 443 -6.76 -22.08 -2.45
N GLU A 444 -7.66 -22.56 -3.31
CA GLU A 444 -9.09 -22.23 -3.30
C GLU A 444 -9.79 -22.50 -1.95
N LEU A 445 -9.30 -23.46 -1.15
CA LEU A 445 -9.89 -23.82 0.14
C LEU A 445 -9.63 -22.78 1.25
N ARG A 446 -8.59 -21.95 1.11
CA ARG A 446 -8.22 -20.95 2.12
C ARG A 446 -8.74 -19.56 1.81
N ASP A 447 -9.05 -19.23 0.55
CA ASP A 447 -9.17 -17.86 0.02
C ASP A 447 -10.50 -17.11 0.18
N ARG A 448 -11.21 -17.30 1.29
CA ARG A 448 -12.47 -16.58 1.58
C ARG A 448 -12.36 -15.05 1.77
N PHE A 449 -11.16 -14.46 1.73
CA PHE A 449 -10.98 -13.00 1.79
C PHE A 449 -11.56 -12.29 0.55
N PHE A 450 -11.59 -12.97 -0.58
CA PHE A 450 -12.06 -12.42 -1.86
C PHE A 450 -13.58 -12.43 -2.02
N ASP A 451 -14.29 -13.13 -1.12
CA ASP A 451 -15.74 -13.29 -1.17
C ASP A 451 -16.47 -12.33 -0.21
N GLU A 452 -15.75 -11.56 0.62
CA GLU A 452 -16.33 -10.57 1.53
C GLU A 452 -16.25 -9.13 0.99
N PRO A 453 -17.26 -8.27 1.27
CA PRO A 453 -17.17 -6.82 1.08
C PRO A 453 -15.87 -6.25 1.64
N ASN A 454 -15.18 -5.40 0.88
CA ASN A 454 -13.89 -4.83 1.27
C ASN A 454 -13.61 -3.53 0.52
N ASP A 455 -12.72 -2.69 1.06
CA ASP A 455 -12.34 -1.40 0.47
C ASP A 455 -11.10 -1.48 -0.46
N GLY A 456 -10.74 -2.68 -0.90
CA GLY A 456 -9.51 -2.98 -1.63
C GLY A 456 -8.37 -3.48 -0.74
N ILE A 457 -8.35 -3.13 0.55
CA ILE A 457 -7.28 -3.55 1.49
C ILE A 457 -7.84 -4.27 2.72
N VAL A 458 -8.93 -3.77 3.29
CA VAL A 458 -9.51 -4.23 4.55
C VAL A 458 -10.94 -4.72 4.32
N PRO A 459 -11.34 -5.89 4.86
CA PRO A 459 -12.73 -6.32 4.85
C PRO A 459 -13.64 -5.32 5.56
N THR A 460 -14.76 -4.97 4.96
CA THR A 460 -15.70 -3.95 5.45
C THR A 460 -16.16 -4.26 6.89
N ALA A 461 -16.48 -5.53 7.16
CA ALA A 461 -16.92 -5.98 8.48
C ALA A 461 -15.82 -5.85 9.55
N GLY A 462 -14.55 -5.77 9.14
CA GLY A 462 -13.41 -5.53 10.03
C GLY A 462 -13.49 -4.19 10.76
N ALA A 463 -14.20 -3.19 10.23
CA ALA A 463 -14.34 -1.89 10.89
C ALA A 463 -15.36 -1.88 12.04
N PHE A 464 -16.26 -2.88 12.10
CA PHE A 464 -17.44 -2.85 12.97
C PHE A 464 -17.51 -3.98 13.99
N ASP A 465 -16.76 -5.06 13.80
CA ASP A 465 -16.94 -6.29 14.57
C ASP A 465 -15.64 -7.09 14.73
N LEU A 466 -15.67 -8.09 15.61
CA LEU A 466 -14.65 -9.13 15.79
C LEU A 466 -15.19 -10.50 15.35
N ARG A 467 -14.32 -11.52 15.29
CA ARG A 467 -14.73 -12.89 14.93
C ARG A 467 -15.22 -13.71 16.13
N HIS A 468 -15.31 -13.08 17.31
CA HIS A 468 -15.68 -13.68 18.58
C HIS A 468 -16.39 -12.64 19.47
N PRO A 469 -17.19 -13.08 20.47
CA PRO A 469 -17.87 -12.17 21.38
C PRO A 469 -16.90 -11.24 22.12
N HIS A 470 -17.26 -9.97 22.26
CA HIS A 470 -16.43 -8.96 22.90
C HIS A 470 -17.29 -7.86 23.55
N PRO A 471 -16.84 -7.19 24.62
CA PRO A 471 -17.64 -6.12 25.23
C PRO A 471 -17.79 -4.87 24.34
N ASP A 472 -16.72 -4.48 23.63
CA ASP A 472 -16.72 -3.31 22.76
C ASP A 472 -17.19 -3.59 21.30
N PHE A 473 -17.41 -4.86 20.93
CA PHE A 473 -17.79 -5.27 19.58
C PHE A 473 -18.84 -6.39 19.60
N PRO A 474 -19.80 -6.44 18.67
CA PRO A 474 -19.98 -5.53 17.54
C PRO A 474 -20.34 -4.09 17.96
N LEU A 475 -19.91 -3.09 17.17
CA LEU A 475 -20.40 -1.72 17.31
C LEU A 475 -21.93 -1.71 17.09
N PRO A 476 -22.76 -0.96 17.80
CA PRO A 476 -24.18 -0.93 17.51
C PRO A 476 -24.47 -0.13 16.22
N PRO A 477 -25.62 -0.35 15.54
CA PRO A 477 -25.91 0.22 14.22
C PRO A 477 -25.77 1.74 14.14
N GLU A 478 -26.17 2.49 15.17
CA GLU A 478 -26.10 3.95 15.24
C GLU A 478 -24.66 4.51 15.29
N ARG A 479 -23.68 3.65 15.59
CA ARG A 479 -22.25 3.96 15.63
C ARG A 479 -21.48 3.41 14.43
N ARG A 480 -22.20 3.01 13.38
CA ARG A 480 -21.63 2.51 12.12
C ARG A 480 -22.03 3.40 10.95
N TRP A 481 -21.10 3.59 10.04
CA TRP A 481 -21.39 4.10 8.70
C TRP A 481 -20.73 3.18 7.69
N GLN A 482 -21.49 2.74 6.70
CA GLN A 482 -20.98 1.94 5.59
C GLN A 482 -21.39 2.59 4.28
N SER A 483 -20.51 2.58 3.28
CA SER A 483 -20.90 2.95 1.93
C SER A 483 -21.99 2.01 1.40
N ALA A 484 -22.66 2.42 0.32
CA ALA A 484 -23.41 1.47 -0.49
C ALA A 484 -22.51 0.31 -0.97
N ALA A 485 -23.11 -0.84 -1.26
CA ALA A 485 -22.40 -1.95 -1.88
C ALA A 485 -21.86 -1.53 -3.26
N ASN A 486 -20.70 -2.06 -3.63
CA ASN A 486 -20.02 -1.73 -4.90
C ASN A 486 -19.78 -0.23 -5.08
N SER A 487 -19.44 0.46 -4.01
CA SER A 487 -19.10 1.89 -4.03
C SER A 487 -17.79 2.15 -4.79
N PRO A 488 -17.61 3.33 -5.40
CA PRO A 488 -16.31 3.75 -5.92
C PRO A 488 -15.32 4.16 -4.83
N ILE A 489 -15.75 4.26 -3.56
CA ILE A 489 -14.91 4.69 -2.44
C ILE A 489 -13.92 3.58 -2.07
N GLN A 490 -12.65 3.79 -2.38
CA GLN A 490 -11.57 2.88 -1.99
C GLN A 490 -10.88 3.27 -0.67
N HIS A 491 -10.03 2.37 -0.14
CA HIS A 491 -9.35 2.48 1.15
C HIS A 491 -8.71 3.86 1.45
N SER A 492 -8.10 4.49 0.43
CA SER A 492 -7.36 5.75 0.55
C SER A 492 -8.23 7.02 0.34
N GLN A 493 -9.51 6.89 0.01
CA GLN A 493 -10.39 8.02 -0.36
C GLN A 493 -11.35 8.46 0.75
N LEU A 494 -11.30 7.82 1.92
CA LEU A 494 -12.31 8.02 2.97
C LEU A 494 -12.37 9.49 3.41
N PHE A 495 -11.23 10.14 3.66
CA PHE A 495 -11.18 11.57 4.03
C PHE A 495 -11.45 12.54 2.87
N ALA A 496 -11.36 12.07 1.63
CA ALA A 496 -11.74 12.85 0.45
C ALA A 496 -13.26 12.75 0.14
N THR A 497 -13.99 11.90 0.86
CA THR A 497 -15.41 11.68 0.65
C THR A 497 -16.24 12.57 1.59
N PRO A 498 -16.99 13.58 1.09
CA PRO A 498 -17.70 14.52 1.93
C PRO A 498 -18.67 13.86 2.93
N ALA A 499 -19.43 12.85 2.49
CA ALA A 499 -20.38 12.14 3.34
C ALA A 499 -19.72 11.46 4.56
N ILE A 500 -18.49 10.97 4.39
CA ILE A 500 -17.70 10.35 5.47
C ILE A 500 -17.22 11.42 6.45
N VAL A 501 -16.67 12.52 5.94
CA VAL A 501 -16.20 13.64 6.78
C VAL A 501 -17.38 14.25 7.55
N ASP A 502 -18.54 14.42 6.92
CA ASP A 502 -19.75 14.89 7.58
C ASP A 502 -20.23 13.95 8.69
N GLN A 503 -20.18 12.64 8.46
CA GLN A 503 -20.55 11.65 9.47
C GLN A 503 -19.57 11.64 10.65
N MET A 504 -18.27 11.68 10.35
CA MET A 504 -17.20 11.76 11.35
C MET A 504 -17.39 13.01 12.22
N THR A 505 -17.53 14.19 11.61
CA THR A 505 -17.74 15.45 12.32
C THR A 505 -19.02 15.42 13.16
N ARG A 506 -20.11 14.79 12.68
CA ARG A 506 -21.34 14.61 13.45
C ARG A 506 -21.13 13.83 14.75
N TRP A 507 -20.37 12.73 14.74
CA TRP A 507 -20.09 11.96 15.96
C TRP A 507 -19.17 12.70 16.95
N LEU A 508 -18.39 13.65 16.45
CA LEU A 508 -17.53 14.53 17.24
C LEU A 508 -18.24 15.82 17.71
N ARG A 509 -19.58 15.92 17.61
CA ARG A 509 -20.30 17.15 18.02
C ARG A 509 -20.47 17.33 19.53
N ASP A 510 -20.61 16.26 20.30
CA ASP A 510 -20.85 16.33 21.75
C ASP A 510 -19.53 16.43 22.54
N VAL A 511 -18.68 17.40 22.18
CA VAL A 511 -17.34 17.57 22.77
C VAL A 511 -17.38 18.30 24.10
#